data_AF-A0A535CCG4-F1
#
_entry.id   AF-A0A535CCG4-F1
#
_cell.length_a   1.000
_cell.length_b   1.000
_cell.length_c   1.000
_cell.angle_alpha   90.00
_cell.angle_beta   90.00
_cell.angle_gamma   90.00
#
_symmetry.space_group_name_H-M   'P 1'
#
loop_
_entity.id
_entity.type
_entity.pdbx_description
1 polymer ?
#
loop_
_entity_poly.entity_id
_entity_poly.type
_entity_poly.pdbx_seq_one_letter_code
_entity_poly.pdbx_strand_id
1 'polypeptide(L)'
;RGGMSEVYLAYDQSTQRTVAIKVVNRYRDDHMQRIQNEVKVLGILSHPHILPALEYGEEGPWCYFVMPYAEQGSLRERLVNGPLSQEEAGAILEQVASALQY
;
A
#
# COMPACT_ATOMS: atom_id res chain seq x y z
N ARG A 1 -9.11 6.78 -1.53
CA ARG A 1 -9.81 6.03 -2.61
C ARG A 1 -8.94 6.06 -3.87
N GLY A 2 -8.41 4.93 -4.30
CA GLY A 2 -7.79 4.77 -5.63
C GLY A 2 -8.83 4.19 -6.58
N GLY A 3 -8.85 4.57 -7.87
CA GLY A 3 -9.99 4.36 -8.79
C GLY A 3 -10.58 2.94 -8.96
N MET A 4 -9.96 1.90 -8.39
CA MET A 4 -10.31 0.48 -8.55
C MET A 4 -10.31 -0.33 -7.23
N SER A 5 -10.04 0.29 -6.08
CA SER A 5 -9.97 -0.38 -4.77
C SER A 5 -10.32 0.56 -3.62
N GLU A 6 -10.92 0.03 -2.56
CA GLU A 6 -11.20 0.79 -1.34
C GLU A 6 -10.15 0.44 -0.28
N VAL A 7 -9.74 1.44 0.50
CA VAL A 7 -8.80 1.26 1.61
C VAL A 7 -9.51 1.70 2.88
N TYR A 8 -9.52 0.82 3.88
CA TYR A 8 -10.15 1.04 5.17
C TYR A 8 -9.10 1.11 6.26
N LEU A 9 -9.31 1.99 7.24
CA LEU A 9 -8.57 1.98 8.50
C LEU A 9 -9.23 0.96 9.42
N ALA A 10 -8.45 0.06 10.00
CA ALA A 10 -8.95 -0.96 10.92
C ALA A 10 -8.03 -1.11 12.13
N TYR A 11 -8.57 -1.69 13.19
CA TYR A 11 -7.81 -2.06 14.37
C TYR A 11 -7.75 -3.59 14.46
N ASP A 12 -6.56 -4.15 14.30
CA ASP A 12 -6.31 -5.57 14.47
C ASP A 12 -6.29 -5.91 15.96
N GLN A 13 -7.32 -6.61 16.43
CA GLN A 13 -7.47 -7.00 17.83
C GLN A 13 -6.44 -8.04 18.28
N SER A 14 -5.89 -8.84 17.36
CA SER A 14 -4.95 -9.90 17.68
C SER A 14 -3.55 -9.35 17.93
N THR A 15 -3.10 -8.39 17.12
CA THR A 15 -1.79 -7.74 17.25
C THR A 15 -1.84 -6.42 18.00
N GLN A 16 -3.05 -5.91 18.31
CA GLN A 16 -3.31 -4.61 18.93
C GLN A 16 -2.73 -3.43 18.14
N ARG A 17 -2.81 -3.49 16.80
CA ARG A 17 -2.24 -2.48 15.90
C ARG A 17 -3.28 -1.88 14.98
N THR A 18 -3.12 -0.61 14.67
CA THR A 18 -3.84 0.06 13.60
C THR A 18 -3.25 -0.36 12.25
N VAL A 19 -4.11 -0.81 11.34
CA VAL A 19 -3.72 -1.32 10.02
C VAL A 19 -4.58 -0.69 8.93
N ALA A 20 -4.06 -0.69 7.71
CA ALA A 20 -4.84 -0.37 6.52
C ALA A 20 -5.25 -1.68 5.81
N ILE A 21 -6.50 -1.75 5.37
CA ILE A 21 -7.04 -2.89 4.64
C ILE A 21 -7.44 -2.42 3.24
N LYS A 22 -6.72 -2.89 2.21
CA LYS A 22 -7.09 -2.67 0.81
C LYS A 22 -8.01 -3.79 0.35
N VAL A 23 -9.20 -3.44 -0.16
CA VAL A 23 -10.23 -4.39 -0.60
C VAL A 23 -10.51 -4.21 -2.09
N VAL A 24 -10.60 -5.32 -2.81
CA VAL A 24 -10.85 -5.34 -4.26
C VAL A 24 -11.92 -6.37 -4.60
N ASN A 25 -12.85 -6.01 -5.50
CA ASN A 25 -13.84 -6.96 -6.00
C ASN A 25 -13.23 -7.83 -7.10
N ARG A 26 -13.24 -9.13 -6.89
CA ARG A 26 -12.58 -10.13 -7.73
C ARG A 26 -13.33 -10.41 -9.04
N TYR A 27 -14.61 -10.05 -9.13
CA TYR A 27 -15.45 -10.25 -10.31
C TYR A 27 -15.46 -9.04 -11.26
N ARG A 28 -14.61 -8.04 -11.02
CA ARG A 28 -14.32 -7.00 -12.02
C ARG A 28 -13.12 -7.49 -12.84
N ASP A 29 -13.44 -8.00 -14.04
CA ASP A 29 -12.66 -8.96 -14.85
C ASP A 29 -11.25 -8.52 -15.30
N ASP A 30 -10.84 -7.27 -15.11
CA ASP A 30 -9.51 -6.77 -15.49
C ASP A 30 -8.51 -6.67 -14.31
N HIS A 31 -8.93 -7.05 -13.10
CA HIS A 31 -8.15 -6.79 -11.88
C HIS A 31 -7.56 -8.02 -11.23
N MET A 32 -8.08 -9.23 -11.51
CA MET A 32 -7.61 -10.45 -10.84
C MET A 32 -6.11 -10.70 -11.03
N GLN A 33 -5.63 -10.59 -12.28
CA GLN A 33 -4.20 -10.74 -12.56
C GLN A 33 -3.34 -9.68 -11.85
N ARG A 34 -3.84 -8.45 -11.73
CA ARG A 34 -3.13 -7.37 -11.03
C ARG A 34 -3.07 -7.63 -9.53
N ILE A 35 -4.17 -8.07 -8.93
CA ILE A 35 -4.26 -8.42 -7.51
C ILE A 35 -3.30 -9.58 -7.20
N GLN A 36 -3.35 -10.66 -7.97
CA GLN A 36 -2.48 -11.82 -7.77
C GLN A 36 -1.00 -11.45 -7.91
N ASN A 37 -0.66 -10.59 -8.88
CA ASN A 37 0.69 -10.05 -8.99
C ASN A 37 1.06 -9.19 -7.79
N GLU A 38 0.15 -8.34 -7.29
CA GLU A 38 0.37 -7.50 -6.11
C GLU A 38 0.61 -8.35 -4.86
N VAL A 39 -0.17 -9.42 -4.61
CA VAL A 39 0.08 -10.40 -3.53
C VAL A 39 1.46 -11.01 -3.67
N LYS A 40 1.75 -11.56 -4.85
CA LYS A 40 2.98 -12.32 -5.08
C LYS A 40 4.22 -11.45 -4.92
N VAL A 41 4.16 -10.21 -5.41
CA VAL A 41 5.27 -9.25 -5.33
C VAL A 41 5.41 -8.74 -3.89
N LEU A 42 4.35 -8.27 -3.25
CA LEU A 42 4.44 -7.74 -1.88
C LEU A 42 4.82 -8.79 -0.84
N GLY A 43 4.51 -10.07 -1.07
CA GLY A 43 4.88 -11.16 -0.18
C GLY A 43 6.37 -11.53 -0.19
N ILE A 44 7.13 -11.15 -1.22
CA ILE A 44 8.57 -11.47 -1.35
C ILE A 44 9.48 -10.25 -1.16
N LEU A 45 8.93 -9.04 -1.21
CA LEU A 45 9.72 -7.82 -1.05
C LEU A 45 9.89 -7.48 0.44
N SER A 46 11.14 -7.27 0.84
CA SER A 46 11.49 -6.83 2.20
C SER A 46 12.51 -5.70 2.11
N HIS A 47 12.01 -4.47 2.12
CA HIS A 47 12.83 -3.28 1.96
C HIS A 47 12.25 -2.13 2.80
N PRO A 48 13.08 -1.28 3.45
CA PRO A 48 12.61 -0.21 4.33
C PRO A 48 11.69 0.83 3.66
N HIS A 49 11.77 0.96 2.33
CA HIS A 49 10.96 1.90 1.54
C HIS A 49 9.90 1.21 0.68
N ILE A 50 9.58 -0.06 0.94
CA ILE A 50 8.47 -0.79 0.32
C ILE A 50 7.50 -1.18 1.42
N LEU A 51 6.24 -0.75 1.30
CA LEU A 51 5.20 -1.10 2.27
C LEU A 51 4.92 -2.61 2.19
N PRO A 52 5.15 -3.39 3.27
CA PRO A 52 4.94 -4.82 3.24
C PRO A 52 3.45 -5.17 3.30
N ALA A 53 3.09 -6.32 2.72
CA ALA A 53 1.84 -6.98 3.04
C ALA A 53 2.03 -7.79 4.35
N LEU A 54 1.15 -7.57 5.33
CA LEU A 54 1.11 -8.35 6.57
C LEU A 54 0.32 -9.64 6.37
N GLU A 55 -0.81 -9.54 5.68
CA GLU A 55 -1.73 -10.66 5.44
C GLU A 55 -2.49 -10.46 4.13
N TYR A 56 -2.89 -11.58 3.52
CA TYR A 56 -3.80 -11.64 2.39
C TYR A 56 -4.94 -12.61 2.71
N GLY A 57 -6.16 -12.27 2.28
CA GLY A 57 -7.29 -13.16 2.39
C GLY A 57 -8.35 -12.94 1.30
N GLU A 58 -9.27 -13.89 1.23
CA GLU A 58 -10.41 -13.88 0.32
C GLU A 58 -11.70 -14.14 1.10
N GLU A 59 -12.73 -13.34 0.86
CA GLU A 59 -14.05 -13.49 1.47
C GLU A 59 -15.14 -13.18 0.43
N GLY A 60 -15.89 -14.21 0.00
CA GLY A 60 -16.92 -14.07 -1.02
C GLY A 60 -16.38 -13.43 -2.31
N PRO A 61 -16.94 -12.32 -2.81
CA PRO A 61 -16.45 -11.63 -4.01
C PRO A 61 -15.19 -10.79 -3.77
N TRP A 62 -14.64 -10.74 -2.54
CA TRP A 62 -13.61 -9.79 -2.15
C TRP A 62 -12.27 -10.46 -1.93
N CYS A 63 -11.22 -9.81 -2.41
CA CYS A 63 -9.84 -10.05 -1.99
C CYS A 63 -9.39 -8.87 -1.15
N TYR A 64 -8.65 -9.13 -0.08
CA TYR A 64 -8.14 -8.06 0.78
C TYR A 64 -6.67 -8.25 1.17
N PHE A 65 -6.03 -7.12 1.47
CA PHE A 65 -4.65 -7.04 1.93
C PHE A 65 -4.61 -6.22 3.21
N VAL A 66 -3.95 -6.77 4.23
CA VAL A 66 -3.64 -6.05 5.46
C VAL A 66 -2.22 -5.52 5.35
N MET A 67 -2.03 -4.23 5.59
CA MET A 67 -0.73 -3.56 5.53
C MET A 67 -0.58 -2.57 6.70
N PRO A 68 0.65 -2.17 7.06
CA PRO A 68 0.84 -1.14 8.07
C PRO A 68 0.12 0.15 7.67
N TYR A 69 -0.47 0.84 8.65
CA TYR A 69 -1.06 2.14 8.42
C TYR A 69 0.03 3.23 8.37
N ALA A 70 0.13 3.94 7.25
CA ALA A 70 1.02 5.09 7.09
C ALA A 70 0.34 6.36 7.60
N GLU A 71 0.60 6.72 8.86
CA GLU A 71 -0.05 7.85 9.55
C GLU A 71 0.25 9.21 8.90
N GLN A 72 1.39 9.33 8.22
CA GLN A 72 1.85 10.57 7.58
C GLN A 72 1.15 10.85 6.24
N GLY A 73 0.28 9.94 5.79
CA GLY A 73 -0.46 10.07 4.55
C GLY A 73 0.39 9.88 3.30
N SER A 74 -0.11 10.39 2.19
CA SER A 74 0.50 10.25 0.86
C SER A 74 1.33 11.46 0.46
N LEU A 75 2.33 11.24 -0.41
CA LEU A 75 3.07 12.34 -1.04
C LEU A 75 2.16 13.32 -1.76
N ARG A 76 1.05 12.83 -2.34
CA ARG A 76 0.04 13.69 -2.97
C ARG A 76 -0.58 14.67 -1.98
N GLU A 77 -0.95 14.21 -0.78
CA GLU A 77 -1.48 15.07 0.27
C GLU A 77 -0.43 16.07 0.75
N ARG A 78 0.83 15.64 0.90
CA ARG A 78 1.95 16.54 1.23
C ARG A 78 2.14 17.66 0.20
N LEU A 79 1.97 17.37 -1.09
CA LEU A 79 2.14 18.34 -2.18
C LEU A 79 1.01 19.38 -2.26
N VAL A 80 -0.13 19.14 -1.62
CA VAL A 80 -1.20 20.16 -1.50
C VAL A 80 -0.72 21.38 -0.71
N ASN A 81 0.22 21.19 0.23
CA ASN A 81 0.78 22.27 1.04
C ASN A 81 1.87 23.09 0.33
N GLY A 82 2.13 22.79 -0.95
CA GLY A 82 3.14 23.45 -1.76
C GLY A 82 4.26 22.50 -2.22
N PRO A 83 5.16 23.00 -3.08
CA PRO A 83 6.26 22.22 -3.62
C PRO A 83 7.22 21.75 -2.53
N LEU A 84 7.97 20.69 -2.85
CA LEU A 84 9.06 20.21 -2.01
C LEU A 84 10.30 21.12 -2.15
N SER A 85 11.07 21.26 -1.08
CA SER A 85 12.44 21.77 -1.18
C SER A 85 13.32 20.79 -1.98
N GLN A 86 14.50 21.24 -2.42
CA GLN A 86 15.45 20.36 -3.10
C GLN A 86 15.92 19.23 -2.18
N GLU A 87 16.13 19.52 -0.89
CA GLU A 87 16.52 18.53 0.11
C GLU A 87 15.42 17.48 0.33
N GLU A 88 14.16 17.92 0.48
CA GLU A 88 13.03 16.99 0.63
C GLU A 88 12.86 16.10 -0.59
N ALA A 89 12.94 16.69 -1.80
CA ALA A 89 12.84 15.95 -3.05
C ALA A 89 13.99 14.94 -3.21
N GLY A 90 15.23 15.34 -2.90
CA GLY A 90 16.41 14.47 -2.93
C GLY A 90 16.26 13.27 -2.00
N ALA A 91 15.85 13.50 -0.75
CA ALA A 91 15.63 12.43 0.22
C ALA A 91 14.55 11.43 -0.23
N ILE A 92 13.43 11.92 -0.78
CA ILE A 92 12.36 11.04 -1.31
C ILE A 92 12.87 10.25 -2.52
N LEU A 93 13.61 10.89 -3.42
CA LEU A 93 14.17 10.22 -4.61
C LEU A 93 15.15 9.12 -4.25
N GLU A 94 16.02 9.32 -3.26
CA GLU A 94 16.93 8.27 -2.77
C GLU A 94 16.16 7.06 -2.24
N GLN A 95 15.11 7.29 -1.45
CA GLN A 95 14.26 6.22 -0.90
C GLN A 95 13.57 5.43 -2.01
N VAL A 96 12.98 6.13 -2.99
CA VAL A 96 12.31 5.53 -4.14
C VAL A 96 13.29 4.77 -5.03
N ALA A 97 14.46 5.36 -5.32
CA ALA A 97 15.50 4.72 -6.12
C ALA A 97 16.02 3.44 -5.46
N SER A 98 16.27 3.47 -4.15
CA SER A 98 16.65 2.28 -3.38
C SER A 98 15.61 1.18 -3.48
N ALA A 99 14.32 1.52 -3.35
CA ALA A 99 13.22 0.56 -3.48
C ALA A 99 13.09 -0.02 -4.89
N LEU A 100 13.30 0.80 -5.94
CA LEU A 100 13.21 0.35 -7.33
C LEU A 100 14.40 -0.51 -7.77
N GLN A 101 15.57 -0.31 -7.15
CA GLN A 101 16.79 -1.08 -7.43
C GLN A 101 16.80 -2.46 -6.78
N TYR A 102 16.03 -2.65 -5.70
CA TYR A 102 15.89 -3.91 -4.96
C TYR A 102 15.14 -4.97 -5.77
#